data_AF-A0A850ZGY6-F1
#
_entry.id   AF-A0A850ZGY6-F1
#
_cell.length_a   1.000
_cell.length_b   1.000
_cell.length_c   1.000
_cell.angle_alpha   90.00
_cell.angle_beta   90.00
_cell.angle_gamma   90.00
#
_symmetry.space_group_name_H-M   'P 1'
#
loop_
_entity.id
_entity.type
_entity.pdbx_description
1 polymer ?
#
loop_
_entity_poly.entity_id
_entity_poly.type
_entity_poly.pdbx_seq_one_letter_code
_entity_poly.pdbx_strand_id
1 'polypeptide(L)'
;FPGADLADGSCAHPIIAGRVSPLLPANHVTMTKGTGLVHTAPAHGMEDYSVASHHQLPTDCLVDESGYFTEAAGPELKNKNVLEEGNEAVIKMLQAAGSLLKEEKYVHSYPYDWRTKKPMIIRAS
;
A
#
# COMPACT_ATOMS: atom_id res chain seq x y z
N PHE A 1 -15.42 -15.79 -12.24
CA PHE A 1 -16.59 -14.93 -12.04
C PHE A 1 -16.22 -13.51 -12.46
N PRO A 2 -17.15 -12.69 -13.00
CA PRO A 2 -16.94 -11.26 -13.24
C PRO A 2 -16.50 -10.49 -11.99
N GLY A 3 -15.71 -9.42 -12.14
CA GLY A 3 -15.32 -8.58 -10.99
C GLY A 3 -16.51 -7.91 -10.29
N ALA A 4 -17.60 -7.68 -11.01
CA ALA A 4 -18.86 -7.19 -10.44
C ALA A 4 -19.45 -8.14 -9.39
N ASP A 5 -19.13 -9.43 -9.45
CA ASP A 5 -19.59 -10.42 -8.46
C ASP A 5 -18.89 -10.26 -7.10
N LEU A 6 -17.81 -9.45 -7.04
CA LEU A 6 -17.12 -9.09 -5.80
C LEU A 6 -17.67 -7.79 -5.16
N ALA A 7 -18.71 -7.19 -5.75
CA ALA A 7 -19.36 -6.03 -5.18
C ALA A 7 -19.80 -6.30 -3.73
N ASP A 8 -19.68 -5.28 -2.88
CA ASP A 8 -19.96 -5.34 -1.43
C ASP A 8 -19.13 -6.36 -0.64
N GLY A 9 -18.14 -6.99 -1.29
CA GLY A 9 -17.18 -7.87 -0.66
C GLY A 9 -16.23 -7.10 0.26
N SER A 10 -15.58 -7.85 1.14
CA SER A 10 -14.53 -7.30 2.00
C SER A 10 -13.42 -8.32 2.23
N CYS A 11 -12.24 -7.82 2.62
CA CYS A 11 -11.10 -8.65 2.98
C CYS A 11 -10.60 -8.28 4.38
N ALA A 12 -10.15 -9.29 5.13
CA ALA A 12 -9.44 -9.06 6.38
C ALA A 12 -8.05 -8.51 6.09
N HIS A 13 -7.60 -7.54 6.89
CA HIS A 13 -6.24 -7.03 6.80
C HIS A 13 -5.24 -8.12 7.23
N PRO A 14 -4.15 -8.36 6.49
CA PRO A 14 -3.25 -9.50 6.72
C PRO A 14 -2.41 -9.42 8.01
N ILE A 15 -2.49 -8.33 8.79
CA ILE A 15 -1.59 -8.06 9.92
C ILE A 15 -2.36 -7.39 11.05
N ILE A 16 -3.18 -6.38 10.73
CA ILE A 16 -3.98 -5.65 11.72
C ILE A 16 -5.23 -6.48 12.05
N ALA A 17 -5.19 -7.16 13.19
CA ALA A 17 -6.29 -8.01 13.65
C ALA A 17 -7.61 -7.23 13.74
N GLY A 18 -8.69 -7.82 13.20
CA GLY A 18 -10.03 -7.23 13.22
C GLY A 18 -10.27 -6.10 12.22
N ARG A 19 -9.23 -5.62 11.51
CA ARG A 19 -9.42 -4.64 10.44
C ARG A 19 -9.96 -5.32 9.19
N VAL A 20 -11.05 -4.78 8.65
CA VAL A 20 -11.71 -5.23 7.44
C VAL A 20 -11.68 -4.10 6.42
N SER A 21 -11.31 -4.41 5.18
CA SER A 21 -11.26 -3.45 4.07
C SER A 21 -12.31 -3.81 3.03
N PRO A 22 -13.11 -2.85 2.54
CA PRO A 22 -14.07 -3.11 1.48
C PRO A 22 -13.36 -3.33 0.14
N LEU A 23 -13.98 -4.13 -0.74
CA LEU A 23 -13.60 -4.22 -2.14
C LEU A 23 -14.32 -3.11 -2.92
N LEU A 24 -13.55 -2.29 -3.62
CA LEU A 24 -14.07 -1.13 -4.34
C LEU A 24 -13.89 -1.31 -5.85
N PRO A 25 -14.90 -0.95 -6.66
CA PRO A 25 -14.75 -0.90 -8.11
C PRO A 25 -13.79 0.23 -8.49
N ALA A 26 -12.82 -0.07 -9.35
CA ALA A 26 -11.83 0.90 -9.80
C ALA A 26 -11.46 0.68 -11.27
N ASN A 27 -11.54 1.75 -12.08
CA ASN A 27 -11.34 1.67 -13.52
C ASN A 27 -9.85 1.58 -13.94
N HIS A 28 -8.92 1.91 -13.04
CA HIS A 28 -7.48 1.82 -13.31
C HIS A 28 -6.94 0.38 -13.13
N VAL A 29 -7.74 -0.53 -12.59
CA VAL A 29 -7.37 -1.93 -12.39
C VAL A 29 -7.49 -2.68 -13.71
N THR A 30 -6.41 -3.31 -14.16
CA THR A 30 -6.39 -4.10 -15.40
C THR A 30 -6.07 -5.56 -15.12
N MET A 31 -6.54 -6.46 -15.99
CA MET A 31 -6.24 -7.90 -15.90
C MET A 31 -4.91 -8.29 -16.54
N THR A 32 -4.13 -7.30 -17.02
CA THR A 32 -2.90 -7.57 -17.78
C THR A 32 -1.72 -7.96 -16.90
N LYS A 33 -1.71 -7.51 -15.64
CA LYS A 33 -0.62 -7.73 -14.68
C LYS A 33 -1.16 -7.81 -13.26
N GLY A 34 -0.46 -8.54 -12.39
CA GLY A 34 -0.85 -8.73 -11.00
C GLY A 34 -1.98 -9.75 -10.85
N THR A 35 -2.81 -9.58 -9.82
CA THR A 35 -3.86 -10.53 -9.42
C THR A 35 -5.26 -10.09 -9.83
N GLY A 36 -5.42 -8.90 -10.41
CA GLY A 36 -6.71 -8.26 -10.64
C GLY A 36 -7.33 -7.61 -9.40
N LEU A 37 -6.66 -7.66 -8.24
CA LEU A 37 -6.98 -6.89 -7.04
C LEU A 37 -5.79 -5.99 -6.70
N VAL A 38 -6.06 -4.71 -6.46
CA VAL A 38 -5.04 -3.69 -6.18
C VAL A 38 -5.25 -3.16 -4.77
N HIS A 39 -4.17 -3.06 -4.00
CA HIS A 39 -4.19 -2.42 -2.69
C HIS A 39 -4.29 -0.90 -2.86
N THR A 40 -5.19 -0.27 -2.11
CA THR A 40 -5.40 1.18 -2.15
C THR A 40 -4.76 1.86 -0.94
N ALA A 41 -3.82 2.78 -1.20
CA ALA A 41 -3.15 3.62 -0.22
C ALA A 41 -3.31 5.12 -0.59
N PRO A 42 -4.39 5.79 -0.13
CA PRO A 42 -4.79 7.12 -0.64
C PRO A 42 -3.74 8.21 -0.44
N ALA A 43 -2.89 8.08 0.59
CA ALA A 43 -1.82 9.03 0.87
C ALA A 43 -0.57 8.85 -0.03
N HIS A 44 -0.53 7.84 -0.91
CA HIS A 44 0.68 7.43 -1.63
C HIS A 44 0.46 7.21 -3.15
N GLY A 45 -0.75 7.44 -3.67
CA GLY A 45 -1.05 7.30 -5.09
C GLY A 45 -2.23 8.16 -5.52
N MET A 46 -2.15 8.77 -6.72
CA MET A 46 -3.21 9.63 -7.23
C MET A 46 -4.48 8.84 -7.59
N GLU A 47 -4.32 7.64 -8.15
CA GLU A 47 -5.42 6.73 -8.47
C GLU A 47 -6.13 6.24 -7.21
N ASP A 48 -5.35 5.90 -6.17
CA ASP A 48 -5.85 5.51 -4.85
C ASP A 48 -6.60 6.65 -4.17
N TYR A 49 -6.05 7.87 -4.22
CA TYR A 49 -6.71 9.06 -3.71
C TYR A 49 -8.04 9.33 -4.39
N SER A 50 -8.10 9.18 -5.72
CA SER A 50 -9.33 9.37 -6.50
C SER A 50 -10.43 8.38 -6.08
N VAL A 51 -10.08 7.09 -5.96
CA VAL A 51 -11.02 6.05 -5.48
C VAL A 51 -11.46 6.34 -4.04
N ALA A 52 -10.52 6.64 -3.14
CA ALA A 52 -10.83 6.93 -1.75
C ALA A 52 -11.71 8.18 -1.60
N SER A 53 -11.45 9.25 -2.34
CA SER A 53 -12.25 10.47 -2.35
C SER A 53 -13.68 10.19 -2.83
N HIS A 54 -13.84 9.42 -3.92
CA HIS A 54 -15.15 9.02 -4.43
C HIS A 54 -15.97 8.25 -3.38
N HIS A 55 -15.31 7.37 -2.62
CA HIS A 55 -15.93 6.55 -1.58
C HIS A 55 -15.85 7.17 -0.16
N GLN A 56 -15.44 8.44 -0.03
CA GLN A 56 -15.28 9.16 1.24
C GLN A 56 -14.44 8.40 2.30
N LEU A 57 -13.37 7.74 1.86
CA LEU A 57 -12.43 7.06 2.76
C LEU A 57 -11.42 8.05 3.35
N PRO A 58 -10.93 7.79 4.57
CA PRO A 58 -9.89 8.61 5.19
C PRO A 58 -8.55 8.48 4.44
N THR A 59 -7.79 9.57 4.42
CA THR A 59 -6.45 9.66 3.83
C THR A 59 -5.42 9.83 4.94
N ASP A 60 -5.20 8.76 5.70
CA ASP A 60 -4.19 8.77 6.75
C ASP A 60 -2.80 8.54 6.15
N CYS A 61 -1.83 9.39 6.51
CA CYS A 61 -0.43 9.20 6.15
C CYS A 61 0.39 8.76 7.37
N LEU A 62 0.99 7.56 7.27
CA LEU A 62 1.81 6.98 8.33
C LEU A 62 3.31 7.26 8.15
N VAL A 63 3.66 8.16 7.23
CA VAL A 63 5.04 8.47 6.84
C VAL A 63 5.29 9.96 7.03
N ASP A 64 6.41 10.31 7.65
CA ASP A 64 6.80 11.69 7.88
C ASP A 64 7.45 12.34 6.65
N GLU A 65 7.84 13.62 6.79
CA GLU A 65 8.49 14.37 5.71
C GLU A 65 9.90 13.87 5.35
N SER A 66 10.53 13.11 6.25
CA SER A 66 11.86 12.53 6.07
C SER A 66 11.81 11.14 5.43
N GLY A 67 10.62 10.58 5.17
CA GLY A 67 10.44 9.25 4.60
C GLY A 67 10.57 8.12 5.64
N TYR A 68 10.25 8.40 6.89
CA TYR A 68 10.22 7.43 7.98
C TYR A 68 8.79 7.18 8.46
N PHE A 69 8.51 5.96 8.88
CA PHE A 69 7.23 5.64 9.51
C PHE A 69 7.06 6.39 10.84
N THR A 70 5.88 6.99 11.03
CA THR A 70 5.50 7.71 12.26
C THR A 70 5.15 6.72 13.38
N GLU A 71 4.96 7.22 14.59
CA GLU A 71 4.52 6.40 15.73
C GLU A 71 3.18 5.70 15.48
N ALA A 72 2.30 6.31 14.68
CA ALA A 72 1.00 5.76 14.31
C ALA A 72 1.11 4.47 13.46
N ALA A 73 2.27 4.22 12.82
CA ALA A 73 2.53 2.99 12.08
C ALA A 73 2.71 1.75 12.98
N GLY A 74 2.87 1.95 14.29
CA GLY A 74 3.05 0.88 15.27
C GLY A 74 4.53 0.59 15.59
N PRO A 75 4.78 -0.18 16.67
CA PRO A 75 6.12 -0.37 17.22
C PRO A 75 7.09 -1.12 16.30
N GLU A 76 6.59 -1.98 15.41
CA GLU A 76 7.39 -2.75 14.46
C GLU A 76 7.96 -1.89 13.32
N LEU A 77 7.30 -0.76 13.03
CA LEU A 77 7.57 0.10 11.87
C LEU A 77 8.11 1.48 12.24
N LYS A 78 7.73 2.04 13.40
CA LYS A 78 8.12 3.40 13.78
C LYS A 78 9.63 3.65 13.63
N ASN A 79 9.99 4.83 13.13
CA ASN A 79 11.37 5.28 12.88
C ASN A 79 12.16 4.43 11.86
N LYS A 80 11.50 3.59 11.06
CA LYS A 80 12.14 2.89 9.95
C LYS A 80 11.96 3.64 8.65
N ASN A 81 13.02 3.68 7.84
CA ASN A 81 12.96 4.25 6.49
C ASN A 81 12.05 3.38 5.62
N VAL A 82 11.08 4.00 4.94
CA VAL A 82 10.04 3.25 4.21
C VAL A 82 10.55 2.46 3.02
N LEU A 83 11.64 2.91 2.37
CA LEU A 83 12.20 2.23 1.20
C LEU A 83 13.21 1.13 1.54
N GLU A 84 13.74 1.16 2.76
CA GLU A 84 14.76 0.23 3.24
C GLU A 84 14.18 -0.69 4.34
N GLU A 85 14.52 -0.43 5.61
CA GLU A 85 14.16 -1.25 6.77
C GLU A 85 12.65 -1.47 6.93
N GLY A 86 11.85 -0.50 6.48
CA GLY A 86 10.40 -0.56 6.49
C GLY A 86 9.84 -1.69 5.63
N ASN A 87 10.32 -1.81 4.39
CA ASN A 87 9.91 -2.87 3.47
C ASN A 87 10.25 -4.25 4.03
N GLU A 88 11.48 -4.43 4.53
CA GLU A 88 11.91 -5.69 5.14
C GLU A 88 11.08 -6.06 6.36
N ALA A 89 10.71 -5.08 7.18
CA ALA A 89 9.88 -5.30 8.36
C ALA A 89 8.47 -5.78 7.98
N VAL A 90 7.83 -5.14 7.00
CA VAL A 90 6.48 -5.54 6.53
C VAL A 90 6.50 -6.95 5.95
N ILE A 91 7.51 -7.31 5.16
CA ILE A 91 7.65 -8.67 4.61
C ILE A 91 7.73 -9.70 5.73
N LYS A 92 8.56 -9.46 6.75
CA LYS A 92 8.68 -10.34 7.93
C LYS A 92 7.36 -10.47 8.69
N MET A 93 6.60 -9.37 8.83
CA MET A 93 5.28 -9.40 9.47
C MET A 93 4.28 -10.24 8.66
N LEU A 94 4.26 -10.11 7.32
CA LEU A 94 3.41 -10.93 6.44
C LEU A 94 3.79 -12.42 6.49
N GLN A 95 5.08 -12.74 6.55
CA GLN A 95 5.59 -14.10 6.72
C GLN A 95 5.14 -14.70 8.05
N ALA A 96 5.31 -13.96 9.15
CA ALA A 96 4.89 -14.39 10.48
C ALA A 96 3.37 -14.60 10.58
N ALA A 97 2.58 -13.81 9.85
CA ALA A 97 1.14 -13.96 9.76
C ALA A 97 0.68 -15.06 8.77
N GLY A 98 1.59 -15.75 8.09
CA GLY A 98 1.27 -16.75 7.07
C GLY A 98 0.52 -16.20 5.85
N SER A 99 0.57 -14.88 5.63
CA SER A 99 -0.18 -14.18 4.59
C SER A 99 0.68 -13.83 3.36
N LEU A 100 1.99 -14.08 3.40
CA LEU A 100 2.88 -13.93 2.24
C LEU A 100 2.74 -15.14 1.30
N LEU A 101 2.14 -14.93 0.13
CA LEU A 101 1.99 -15.99 -0.89
C LEU A 101 3.23 -16.16 -1.77
N LYS A 102 3.84 -15.04 -2.19
CA LYS A 102 5.00 -15.03 -3.08
C LYS A 102 5.80 -13.75 -2.88
N GLU A 103 7.11 -13.88 -2.89
CA GLU A 103 8.08 -12.78 -2.89
C GLU A 103 9.04 -12.96 -4.06
N GLU A 104 9.22 -11.93 -4.89
CA GLU A 104 10.17 -11.97 -5.99
C GLU A 104 10.80 -10.60 -6.23
N LYS A 105 12.05 -10.58 -6.70
CA LYS A 105 12.72 -9.34 -7.06
C LYS A 105 12.15 -8.83 -8.39
N TYR A 106 11.62 -7.60 -8.36
CA TYR A 106 11.07 -6.94 -9.53
C TYR A 106 11.93 -5.75 -9.96
N VAL A 107 12.37 -5.72 -11.21
CA VAL A 107 13.19 -4.62 -11.76
C VAL A 107 12.32 -3.80 -12.71
N HIS A 108 12.16 -2.52 -12.41
CA HIS A 108 11.36 -1.60 -13.20
C HIS A 108 11.91 -0.17 -13.13
N SER A 109 11.37 0.72 -13.96
CA SER A 109 11.64 2.15 -13.87
C SER A 109 11.03 2.74 -12.60
N TYR A 110 11.83 3.42 -11.80
CA TYR A 110 11.42 4.07 -10.55
C TYR A 110 11.73 5.58 -10.59
N PRO A 111 10.92 6.45 -9.98
CA PRO A 111 11.19 7.88 -9.95
C PRO A 111 12.38 8.22 -9.03
N TYR A 112 13.32 9.02 -9.54
CA TYR A 112 14.47 9.53 -8.79
C TYR A 112 14.50 11.04 -8.84
N ASP A 113 14.88 11.66 -7.72
CA ASP A 113 15.14 13.09 -7.68
C ASP A 113 16.26 13.45 -8.66
N TRP A 114 16.00 14.42 -9.52
CA TRP A 114 16.92 14.75 -10.61
C TRP A 114 18.25 15.33 -10.10
N ARG A 115 18.30 15.89 -8.89
CA ARG A 115 19.48 16.52 -8.31
C ARG A 115 20.27 15.56 -7.42
N THR A 116 19.62 14.96 -6.42
CA THR A 116 20.27 14.09 -5.44
C THR A 116 20.41 12.65 -5.92
N LYS A 117 19.71 12.27 -7.00
CA LYS A 117 19.65 10.91 -7.52
C LYS A 117 19.17 9.89 -6.48
N LYS A 118 18.35 10.35 -5.53
CA LYS A 118 17.72 9.50 -4.51
C LYS A 118 16.32 9.08 -4.96
N PRO A 119 15.85 7.88 -4.57
CA PRO A 119 14.50 7.43 -4.90
C PRO A 119 13.45 8.36 -4.26
N MET A 120 12.34 8.56 -4.95
CA MET A 120 11.22 9.39 -4.48
C MET A 120 10.03 8.55 -4.06
N ILE A 121 9.34 8.99 -3.00
CA ILE A 121 8.02 8.48 -2.61
C ILE A 121 6.95 9.56 -2.82
N ILE A 122 5.73 9.13 -3.12
CA ILE A 122 4.56 10.02 -3.13
C ILE A 122 4.00 10.02 -1.71
N ARG A 123 3.70 11.22 -1.19
CA ARG A 123 3.12 11.42 0.14
C ARG A 123 2.09 12.54 0.07
N ALA A 124 0.92 12.32 0.66
CA ALA A 124 -0.04 13.38 0.92
C ALA A 124 0.48 14.32 2.03
N SER A 125 0.16 15.60 1.91
CA SER A 125 0.52 16.66 2.86
C SER A 125 -0.69 17.13 3.64
#